data_AF-A0A235IP53-F1
#
_entry.id   AF-A0A235IP53-F1
#
_cell.length_a   1.000
_cell.length_b   1.000
_cell.length_c   1.000
_cell.angle_alpha   90.00
_cell.angle_beta   90.00
_cell.angle_gamma   90.00
#
_symmetry.space_group_name_H-M   'P 1'
#
loop_
_entity.id
_entity.type
_entity.pdbx_description
1 polymer ?
#
loop_
_entity_poly.entity_id
_entity_poly.type
_entity_poly.pdbx_seq_one_letter_code
_entity_poly.pdbx_strand_id
1 'polypeptide(L)'
;MISVLINQLQSRRCLLVLDASEALFQRNNFQHRLEYGLFFRRLTEELSESCVLLTSRVFPDQLESLIAAELPIDFLRIEGLEVNAALQLLSSKGLTDKEKCNKLIKTYRGNPTELKAVANRIHHFFASSAEKFFENPTTLVSDQFQEMLNQVFSQQVLSKTQRQIMIYLAE
;
A
#
# COMPACT_ATOMS: atom_id res chain seq x y z
N MET A 1 8.12 -16.57 -23.72
CA MET A 1 6.84 -15.94 -23.35
C MET A 1 6.96 -14.42 -23.23
N ILE A 2 7.89 -13.86 -22.44
CA ILE A 2 8.03 -12.40 -22.32
C ILE A 2 8.32 -11.66 -23.64
N SER A 3 9.09 -12.24 -24.56
CA SER A 3 9.33 -11.61 -25.87
C SER A 3 8.06 -11.41 -26.69
N VAL A 4 7.05 -12.27 -26.53
CA VAL A 4 5.74 -12.08 -27.17
C VAL A 4 5.02 -10.89 -26.56
N LEU A 5 5.04 -10.76 -25.22
CA LEU A 5 4.46 -9.61 -24.52
C LEU A 5 5.15 -8.31 -24.95
N ILE A 6 6.48 -8.27 -24.95
CA ILE A 6 7.26 -7.10 -25.36
C ILE A 6 6.93 -6.71 -26.80
N ASN A 7 6.89 -7.67 -27.74
CA ASN A 7 6.50 -7.39 -29.12
C ASN A 7 5.10 -6.77 -29.23
N GLN A 8 4.14 -7.24 -28.42
CA GLN A 8 2.80 -6.64 -28.39
C GLN A 8 2.84 -5.21 -27.82
N LEU A 9 3.55 -5.00 -26.70
CA LEU A 9 3.70 -3.68 -26.06
C LEU A 9 4.54 -2.70 -26.90
N GLN A 10 5.39 -3.18 -27.81
CA GLN A 10 6.13 -2.34 -28.75
C GLN A 10 5.31 -2.03 -30.01
N SER A 11 4.39 -2.92 -30.42
CA SER A 11 3.57 -2.71 -31.61
C SER A 11 2.55 -1.56 -31.45
N ARG A 12 2.22 -1.20 -30.21
CA ARG A 12 1.23 -0.16 -29.86
C ARG A 12 1.62 0.47 -28.54
N ARG A 13 1.36 1.77 -28.38
CA ARG A 13 1.45 2.45 -27.10
C ARG A 13 0.41 1.90 -26.12
N CYS A 14 0.88 1.21 -25.09
CA CYS A 14 0.08 0.54 -24.07
C CYS A 14 0.45 1.03 -22.66
N LEU A 15 -0.53 0.98 -21.76
CA LEU A 15 -0.30 1.05 -20.32
C LEU A 15 -0.64 -0.32 -19.72
N LEU A 16 0.36 -1.01 -19.17
CA LEU A 16 0.16 -2.26 -18.43
C LEU A 16 0.14 -1.95 -16.94
N VAL A 17 -0.98 -2.24 -16.26
CA VAL A 17 -1.10 -2.07 -14.81
C VAL A 17 -1.05 -3.44 -14.14
N LEU A 18 -0.07 -3.63 -13.26
CA LEU A 18 0.03 -4.81 -12.40
C LEU A 18 -0.31 -4.39 -10.97
N ASP A 19 -1.55 -4.69 -10.57
CA ASP A 19 -2.07 -4.35 -9.25
C ASP A 19 -1.69 -5.43 -8.21
N ALA A 20 -1.36 -5.00 -6.99
CA ALA A 20 -0.97 -5.87 -5.87
C ALA A 20 0.15 -6.86 -6.24
N SER A 21 1.26 -6.32 -6.73
CA SER A 21 2.40 -7.09 -7.23
C SER A 21 3.30 -7.70 -6.14
N GLU A 22 2.99 -7.52 -4.85
CA GLU A 22 3.81 -7.99 -3.72
C GLU A 22 4.08 -9.51 -3.79
N ALA A 23 3.07 -10.27 -4.25
CA ALA A 23 3.15 -11.72 -4.36
C ALA A 23 4.24 -12.18 -5.35
N LEU A 24 4.56 -11.37 -6.36
CA LEU A 24 5.58 -11.69 -7.36
C LEU A 24 7.00 -11.59 -6.78
N PHE A 25 7.17 -10.86 -5.68
CA PHE A 25 8.46 -10.55 -5.07
C PHE A 25 8.74 -11.34 -3.79
N GLN A 26 7.90 -12.33 -3.47
CA GLN A 26 8.03 -13.15 -2.27
C GLN A 26 9.37 -13.89 -2.20
N ARG A 27 9.94 -13.96 -1.00
CA ARG A 27 11.35 -14.35 -0.81
C ARG A 27 11.60 -15.85 -0.91
N ASN A 28 10.56 -16.67 -0.88
CA ASN A 28 10.66 -18.10 -0.57
C ASN A 28 10.97 -19.00 -1.78
N ASN A 29 10.93 -18.46 -3.00
CA ASN A 29 11.28 -19.19 -4.20
C ASN A 29 12.33 -18.42 -5.01
N PHE A 30 13.59 -18.83 -4.85
CA PHE A 30 14.74 -18.20 -5.51
C PHE A 30 14.62 -18.23 -7.04
N GLN A 31 14.09 -19.31 -7.62
CA GLN A 31 13.93 -19.44 -9.06
C GLN A 31 12.90 -18.42 -9.58
N HIS A 32 11.73 -18.33 -8.95
CA HIS A 32 10.73 -17.32 -9.31
C HIS A 32 11.28 -15.90 -9.16
N ARG A 33 12.10 -15.66 -8.13
CA ARG A 33 12.76 -14.37 -7.91
C ARG A 33 13.63 -13.96 -9.11
N LEU A 34 14.41 -14.90 -9.64
CA LEU A 34 15.26 -14.67 -10.81
C LEU A 34 14.44 -14.47 -12.07
N GLU A 35 13.39 -15.29 -12.27
CA GLU A 35 12.49 -15.18 -13.43
C GLU A 35 11.78 -13.83 -13.46
N TYR A 36 11.23 -13.37 -12.33
CA TYR A 36 10.60 -12.04 -12.25
C TYR A 36 11.62 -10.90 -12.33
N GLY A 37 12.82 -11.06 -11.77
CA GLY A 37 13.90 -10.09 -11.93
C GLY A 37 14.28 -9.90 -13.40
N LEU A 38 14.45 -10.99 -14.15
CA LEU A 38 14.66 -10.95 -15.60
C LEU A 38 13.46 -10.34 -16.33
N PHE A 39 12.25 -10.64 -15.89
CA PHE A 39 11.04 -10.10 -16.50
C PHE A 39 10.99 -8.58 -16.40
N PHE A 40 11.15 -8.02 -15.20
CA PHE A 40 11.15 -6.57 -15.01
C PHE A 40 12.33 -5.90 -15.68
N ARG A 41 13.52 -6.49 -15.60
CA ARG A 41 14.71 -5.98 -16.31
C ARG A 41 14.46 -5.82 -17.80
N ARG A 42 13.95 -6.87 -18.46
CA ARG A 42 13.65 -6.84 -19.90
C ARG A 42 12.55 -5.84 -20.24
N LEU A 43 11.50 -5.71 -19.42
CA LEU A 43 10.48 -4.68 -19.63
C LEU A 43 11.11 -3.28 -19.57
N THR A 44 12.01 -3.03 -18.64
CA THR A 44 12.64 -1.72 -18.50
C THR A 44 13.67 -1.43 -19.59
N GLU A 45 14.42 -2.44 -20.06
CA GLU A 45 15.46 -2.29 -21.09
C GLU A 45 14.88 -2.27 -22.52
N GLU A 46 13.81 -3.01 -22.80
CA GLU A 46 13.30 -3.22 -24.16
C GLU A 46 12.06 -2.36 -24.50
N LEU A 47 11.29 -1.87 -23.51
CA LEU A 47 10.13 -1.02 -23.79
C LEU A 47 10.55 0.42 -24.09
N SER A 48 10.01 0.99 -25.18
CA SER A 48 10.29 2.36 -25.61
C SER A 48 9.10 3.30 -25.48
N GLU A 49 7.92 2.91 -25.98
CA GLU A 49 6.74 3.80 -26.05
C GLU A 49 5.59 3.41 -25.11
N SER A 50 5.69 2.24 -24.49
CA SER A 50 4.71 1.71 -23.54
C SER A 50 5.17 1.88 -22.10
N CYS A 51 4.20 1.98 -21.19
CA CYS A 51 4.45 2.17 -19.76
C CYS A 51 3.94 0.96 -18.96
N VAL A 52 4.66 0.63 -17.89
CA VAL A 52 4.24 -0.38 -16.91
C VAL A 52 4.09 0.30 -15.55
N LEU A 53 2.89 0.23 -14.98
CA LEU A 53 2.60 0.72 -13.64
C LEU A 53 2.48 -0.47 -12.69
N LEU A 54 3.28 -0.45 -11.63
CA LEU A 54 3.26 -1.44 -10.56
C LEU A 54 2.64 -0.81 -9.31
N THR A 55 1.68 -1.48 -8.70
CA THR A 55 1.26 -1.15 -7.32
C THR A 55 1.75 -2.24 -6.38
N SER A 56 2.24 -1.82 -5.21
CA SER A 56 2.77 -2.72 -4.20
C SER A 56 2.79 -2.04 -2.84
N ARG A 57 2.48 -2.79 -1.78
CA ARG A 57 2.63 -2.41 -0.37
C ARG A 57 4.06 -2.57 0.12
N VAL A 58 4.91 -3.27 -0.62
CA VAL A 58 6.32 -3.52 -0.28
C VAL A 58 7.19 -3.11 -1.46
N PHE A 59 8.28 -2.40 -1.18
CA PHE A 59 9.25 -2.09 -2.23
C PHE A 59 10.09 -3.34 -2.56
N PRO A 60 10.09 -3.84 -3.81
CA PRO A 60 10.78 -5.08 -4.15
C PRO A 60 12.30 -4.92 -4.26
N ASP A 61 13.06 -5.84 -3.66
CA ASP A 61 14.52 -5.90 -3.77
C ASP A 61 15.00 -5.92 -5.24
N GLN A 62 14.21 -6.50 -6.16
CA GLN A 62 14.53 -6.62 -7.58
C GLN A 62 14.57 -5.25 -8.26
N LEU A 63 13.69 -4.32 -7.86
CA LEU A 63 13.63 -2.98 -8.42
C LEU A 63 14.79 -2.11 -7.92
N GLU A 64 15.30 -2.35 -6.71
CA GLU A 64 16.49 -1.64 -6.19
C GLU A 64 17.68 -1.81 -7.13
N SER A 65 17.93 -3.04 -7.60
CA SER A 65 19.04 -3.32 -8.52
C SER A 65 18.90 -2.65 -9.88
N LEU A 66 17.67 -2.46 -10.36
CA LEU A 66 17.38 -1.82 -11.64
C LEU A 66 17.52 -0.29 -11.53
N ILE A 67 17.07 0.30 -10.42
CA ILE A 67 17.27 1.73 -10.13
C ILE A 67 18.77 2.03 -9.96
N ALA A 68 19.50 1.17 -9.26
CA ALA A 68 20.95 1.30 -9.12
C ALA A 68 21.71 1.20 -10.46
N ALA A 69 21.13 0.54 -11.45
CA ALA A 69 21.64 0.48 -12.82
C ALA A 69 21.19 1.67 -13.69
N GLU A 70 20.61 2.72 -13.08
CA GLU A 70 20.14 3.95 -13.75
C GLU A 70 19.09 3.69 -14.85
N LEU A 71 18.34 2.60 -14.73
CA LEU A 71 17.24 2.31 -15.64
C LEU A 71 16.03 3.24 -15.38
N PRO A 72 15.20 3.54 -16.40
CA PRO A 72 14.09 4.49 -16.31
C PRO A 72 12.93 3.94 -15.46
N ILE A 73 13.10 3.98 -14.14
CA ILE A 73 12.10 3.55 -13.15
C ILE A 73 11.82 4.71 -12.21
N ASP A 74 10.58 5.19 -12.26
CA ASP A 74 10.06 6.13 -11.27
C ASP A 74 9.30 5.37 -10.18
N PHE A 75 9.40 5.84 -8.94
CA PHE A 75 8.60 5.32 -7.83
C PHE A 75 7.88 6.46 -7.12
N LEU A 76 6.63 6.19 -6.73
CA LEU A 76 5.82 7.12 -5.94
C LEU A 76 5.32 6.40 -4.70
N ARG A 77 5.76 6.87 -3.54
CA ARG A 77 5.21 6.43 -2.26
C ARG A 77 3.89 7.16 -2.00
N ILE A 78 2.80 6.41 -1.92
CA ILE A 78 1.49 6.96 -1.59
C ILE A 78 1.38 7.10 -0.08
N GLU A 79 1.22 8.34 0.39
CA GLU A 79 0.98 8.67 1.78
C GLU A 79 -0.52 8.66 2.12
N GLY A 80 -0.84 8.76 3.41
CA GLY A 80 -2.20 9.00 3.87
C GLY A 80 -2.77 10.32 3.36
N LEU A 81 -4.09 10.47 3.45
CA LEU A 81 -4.76 11.71 3.04
C LEU A 81 -4.23 12.91 3.81
N GLU A 82 -3.98 13.99 3.06
CA GLU A 82 -3.78 15.32 3.60
C GLU A 82 -4.98 15.74 4.48
N VAL A 83 -4.70 16.55 5.50
CA VAL A 83 -5.68 16.92 6.54
C VAL A 83 -6.98 17.44 5.94
N ASN A 84 -6.92 18.31 4.93
CA ASN A 84 -8.12 18.87 4.30
C ASN A 84 -8.96 17.81 3.58
N ALA A 85 -8.33 16.90 2.85
CA ALA A 85 -9.03 15.80 2.17
C ALA A 85 -9.62 14.80 3.18
N ALA A 86 -8.89 14.52 4.25
CA ALA A 86 -9.34 13.65 5.33
C ALA A 86 -10.54 14.25 6.10
N LEU A 87 -10.53 15.57 6.35
CA LEU A 87 -11.67 16.29 6.93
C LEU A 87 -12.90 16.24 6.02
N GLN A 88 -12.73 16.41 4.71
CA GLN A 88 -13.83 16.26 3.74
C GLN A 88 -14.40 14.84 3.76
N LEU A 89 -13.54 13.82 3.82
CA LEU A 89 -13.95 12.43 3.93
C LEU A 89 -14.76 12.16 5.21
N LEU A 90 -14.28 12.64 6.37
CA LEU A 90 -15.00 12.46 7.65
C LEU A 90 -16.32 13.25 7.68
N SER A 91 -16.34 14.46 7.13
CA SER A 91 -17.54 15.28 6.99
C SER A 91 -18.60 14.59 6.12
N SER A 92 -18.19 13.96 5.02
CA SER A 92 -19.08 13.14 4.17
C SER A 92 -19.70 11.94 4.91
N LYS A 93 -19.12 11.55 6.06
CA LYS A 93 -19.62 10.51 6.96
C LYS A 93 -20.38 11.05 8.17
N GLY A 94 -20.69 12.35 8.19
CA GLY A 94 -21.48 13.00 9.24
C GLY A 94 -20.66 13.46 10.46
N LEU A 95 -19.33 13.38 10.41
CA LEU A 95 -18.45 13.86 11.48
C LEU A 95 -17.96 15.27 11.17
N THR A 96 -18.44 16.25 11.92
CA THR A 96 -18.21 17.68 11.65
C THR A 96 -17.37 18.39 12.72
N ASP A 97 -17.17 17.78 13.88
CA ASP A 97 -16.29 18.30 14.93
C ASP A 97 -14.83 18.26 14.47
N LYS A 98 -14.28 19.42 14.12
CA LYS A 98 -12.92 19.55 13.59
C LYS A 98 -11.85 19.07 14.55
N GLU A 99 -11.97 19.34 15.85
CA GLU A 99 -10.94 18.96 16.82
C GLU A 99 -10.87 17.45 16.95
N LYS A 100 -12.03 16.79 17.08
CA LYS A 100 -12.13 15.33 17.18
C LYS A 100 -11.75 14.67 15.85
N CYS A 101 -12.15 15.25 14.71
CA CYS A 101 -11.74 14.75 13.40
C CYS A 101 -10.21 14.82 13.22
N ASN A 102 -9.57 15.92 13.62
CA ASN A 102 -8.10 16.02 13.57
C ASN A 102 -7.43 14.96 14.45
N LYS A 103 -7.99 14.63 15.62
CA LYS A 103 -7.51 13.51 16.44
C LYS A 103 -7.62 12.18 15.69
N LEU A 104 -8.75 11.89 15.04
CA LEU A 104 -8.91 10.68 14.21
C LEU A 104 -7.90 10.65 13.06
N ILE A 105 -7.74 11.76 12.33
CA ILE A 105 -6.78 11.87 11.21
C ILE A 105 -5.37 11.57 11.68
N LYS A 106 -4.97 12.11 12.85
CA LYS A 106 -3.66 11.85 13.45
C LYS A 106 -3.50 10.38 13.85
N THR A 107 -4.51 9.79 14.51
CA THR A 107 -4.47 8.39 14.97
C THR A 107 -4.36 7.42 13.79
N TYR A 108 -5.15 7.61 12.74
CA TYR A 108 -5.16 6.73 11.56
C TYR A 108 -4.22 7.20 10.44
N ARG A 109 -3.39 8.21 10.71
CA ARG A 109 -2.41 8.81 9.78
C ARG A 109 -3.00 9.10 8.39
N GLY A 110 -4.23 9.61 8.34
CA GLY A 110 -4.90 9.92 7.07
C GLY A 110 -5.32 8.70 6.23
N ASN A 111 -5.22 7.46 6.74
CA ASN A 111 -5.61 6.27 5.99
C ASN A 111 -7.11 6.30 5.62
N PRO A 112 -7.49 6.39 4.32
CA PRO A 112 -8.88 6.54 3.92
C PRO A 112 -9.79 5.39 4.38
N THR A 113 -9.28 4.15 4.38
CA THR A 113 -10.06 2.96 4.71
C THR A 113 -10.34 2.93 6.21
N GLU A 114 -9.32 3.15 7.04
CA GLU A 114 -9.49 3.17 8.50
C GLU A 114 -10.32 4.38 8.96
N LEU A 115 -10.16 5.54 8.33
CA LEU A 115 -11.00 6.72 8.61
C LEU A 115 -12.48 6.45 8.28
N LYS A 116 -12.77 5.72 7.19
CA LYS A 116 -14.14 5.28 6.90
C LYS A 116 -14.63 4.26 7.93
N ALA A 117 -13.79 3.31 8.34
CA ALA A 117 -14.14 2.29 9.31
C ALA A 117 -14.48 2.90 10.68
N VAL A 118 -13.64 3.81 11.19
CA VAL A 118 -13.90 4.49 12.46
C VAL A 118 -15.12 5.40 12.37
N ALA A 119 -15.32 6.11 11.25
CA ALA A 119 -16.51 6.95 11.07
C ALA A 119 -17.80 6.11 11.08
N ASN A 120 -17.80 4.96 10.39
CA ASN A 120 -18.92 4.03 10.43
C ASN A 120 -19.17 3.50 11.85
N ARG A 121 -18.12 3.19 12.62
CA ARG A 121 -18.25 2.75 14.02
C ARG A 121 -18.86 3.85 14.90
N ILE A 122 -18.39 5.09 14.77
CA ILE A 122 -18.94 6.25 15.50
C ILE A 122 -20.42 6.44 15.17
N HIS A 123 -20.79 6.33 13.89
CA HIS A 123 -22.18 6.40 13.47
C HIS A 123 -23.05 5.32 14.14
N HIS A 124 -22.63 4.05 14.08
CA HIS A 124 -23.45 2.92 14.54
C HIS A 124 -23.52 2.80 16.07
N PHE A 125 -22.41 3.01 16.78
CA PHE A 125 -22.34 2.72 18.23
C PHE A 125 -22.37 3.97 19.10
N PHE A 126 -22.15 5.16 18.53
CA PHE A 126 -22.00 6.41 19.29
C PHE A 126 -22.95 7.51 18.79
N ALA A 127 -23.96 7.17 17.98
CA ALA A 127 -24.94 8.11 17.42
C ALA A 127 -24.27 9.33 16.76
N SER A 128 -23.21 9.07 15.98
CA SER A 128 -22.41 10.09 15.28
C SER A 128 -21.64 11.06 16.18
N SER A 129 -21.57 10.81 17.50
CA SER A 129 -20.79 11.62 18.44
C SER A 129 -19.35 11.10 18.53
N ALA A 130 -18.42 11.82 17.89
CA ALA A 130 -16.99 11.55 18.07
C ALA A 130 -16.54 11.77 19.52
N GLU A 131 -17.19 12.67 20.26
CA GLU A 131 -16.91 12.91 21.67
C GLU A 131 -17.11 11.66 22.53
N LYS A 132 -18.30 11.03 22.44
CA LYS A 132 -18.60 9.77 23.17
C LYS A 132 -17.65 8.63 22.81
N PHE A 133 -17.18 8.60 21.56
CA PHE A 133 -16.17 7.65 21.12
C PHE A 133 -14.83 7.87 21.84
N PHE A 134 -14.39 9.13 21.99
CA PHE A 134 -13.14 9.44 22.70
C PHE A 134 -13.24 9.28 24.23
N GLU A 135 -14.43 9.43 24.82
CA GLU A 135 -14.67 9.10 26.24
C GLU A 135 -14.54 7.60 26.52
N ASN A 136 -14.73 6.77 25.50
CA ASN A 136 -14.64 5.31 25.58
C ASN A 136 -13.52 4.81 24.64
N PRO A 137 -12.24 5.07 24.97
CA PRO A 137 -11.14 4.82 24.08
C PRO A 137 -11.12 3.34 23.67
N THR A 138 -11.27 3.12 22.37
CA THR A 138 -11.09 1.81 21.75
C THR A 138 -10.10 1.95 20.61
N THR A 139 -9.10 1.09 20.57
CA THR A 139 -8.28 0.95 19.37
C THR A 139 -9.09 0.15 18.37
N LEU A 140 -9.65 0.82 17.36
CA LEU A 140 -10.25 0.14 16.22
C LEU A 140 -9.12 -0.17 15.22
N VAL A 141 -8.94 -1.45 14.95
CA VAL A 141 -8.24 -1.95 13.78
C VAL A 141 -9.32 -2.68 12.99
N SER A 142 -9.60 -2.27 11.76
CA SER A 142 -10.57 -3.01 10.95
C SER A 142 -10.05 -4.41 10.63
N ASP A 143 -10.95 -5.39 10.49
CA ASP A 143 -10.56 -6.76 10.14
C ASP A 143 -9.74 -6.79 8.83
N GLN A 144 -10.15 -5.97 7.86
CA GLN A 144 -9.43 -5.82 6.59
C GLN A 144 -8.01 -5.27 6.76
N PHE A 145 -7.82 -4.28 7.64
CA PHE A 145 -6.50 -3.74 7.92
C PHE A 145 -5.64 -4.73 8.70
N GLN A 146 -6.23 -5.48 9.63
CA GLN A 146 -5.54 -6.55 10.36
C GLN A 146 -5.10 -7.68 9.42
N GLU A 147 -5.96 -8.13 8.50
CA GLU A 147 -5.61 -9.12 7.48
C GLU A 147 -4.47 -8.62 6.58
N MET A 148 -4.53 -7.37 6.13
CA MET A 148 -3.47 -6.75 5.34
C MET A 148 -2.13 -6.72 6.11
N LEU A 149 -2.15 -6.29 7.37
CA LEU A 149 -0.97 -6.30 8.23
C LEU A 149 -0.42 -7.72 8.43
N ASN A 150 -1.28 -8.72 8.64
CA ASN A 150 -0.87 -10.11 8.76
C ASN A 150 -0.20 -10.65 7.49
N GLN A 151 -0.71 -10.27 6.31
CA GLN A 151 -0.11 -10.63 5.02
C GLN A 151 1.30 -10.03 4.88
N VAL A 152 1.44 -8.72 5.14
CA VAL A 152 2.74 -8.04 5.07
C VAL A 152 3.70 -8.55 6.14
N PHE A 153 3.21 -8.89 7.33
CA PHE A 153 4.02 -9.43 8.43
C PHE A 153 4.37 -10.92 8.28
N SER A 154 3.84 -11.58 7.26
CA SER A 154 4.08 -13.00 7.02
C SER A 154 5.56 -13.30 6.72
N GLN A 155 5.97 -14.54 6.98
CA GLN A 155 7.33 -15.01 6.69
C GLN A 155 7.66 -15.06 5.19
N GLN A 156 6.66 -14.97 4.30
CA GLN A 156 6.85 -14.91 2.85
C GLN A 156 7.37 -13.53 2.40
N VAL A 157 7.05 -12.50 3.17
CA VAL A 157 7.39 -11.10 2.89
C VAL A 157 8.57 -10.66 3.75
N LEU A 158 8.48 -10.84 5.07
CA LEU A 158 9.50 -10.40 6.02
C LEU A 158 10.32 -11.56 6.58
N SER A 159 11.63 -11.35 6.65
CA SER A 159 12.53 -12.28 7.33
C SER A 159 12.27 -12.32 8.84
N LYS A 160 12.75 -13.37 9.51
CA LYS A 160 12.66 -13.50 10.97
C LYS A 160 13.22 -12.25 11.69
N THR A 161 14.37 -11.75 11.24
CA THR A 161 15.01 -10.56 11.80
C THR A 161 14.19 -9.31 11.57
N GLN A 162 13.66 -9.10 10.36
CA GLN A 162 12.80 -7.93 10.06
C GLN A 162 11.54 -7.94 10.93
N ARG A 163 10.93 -9.11 11.15
CA ARG A 163 9.77 -9.25 12.04
C ARG A 163 10.12 -8.93 13.49
N GLN A 164 11.27 -9.37 13.99
CA GLN A 164 11.74 -9.02 15.33
C GLN A 164 11.99 -7.51 15.48
N ILE A 165 12.62 -6.88 14.48
CA ILE A 165 12.81 -5.43 14.46
C ILE A 165 11.46 -4.71 14.48
N MET A 166 10.48 -5.15 13.68
CA MET A 166 9.15 -4.53 13.67
C MET A 166 8.42 -4.67 15.01
N ILE A 167 8.51 -5.84 15.67
CA ILE A 167 7.93 -6.02 17.02
C ILE A 167 8.60 -5.04 17.99
N TYR A 168 9.93 -4.96 17.99
CA TYR A 168 10.68 -4.04 18.86
C TYR A 168 10.35 -2.56 18.60
N LEU A 169 10.08 -2.17 17.35
CA LEU A 169 9.69 -0.79 17.01
C LEU A 169 8.23 -0.45 17.37
N ALA A 170 7.40 -1.47 17.64
CA ALA A 170 6.00 -1.31 18.03
C ALA A 170 5.81 -1.31 19.55
N GLU A 171 6.82 -1.72 20.31
CA GLU A 171 6.93 -1.58 21.77
C GLU A 171 7.36 -0.14 22.15
#